data_AF-A0A2H5XW39-F1
#
_entry.id   AF-A0A2H5XW39-F1
#
_cell.length_a   1.000
_cell.length_b   1.000
_cell.length_c   1.000
_cell.angle_alpha   90.00
_cell.angle_beta   90.00
_cell.angle_gamma   90.00
#
_symmetry.space_group_name_H-M   'P 1'
#
loop_
_entity.id
_entity.type
_entity.pdbx_description
1 polymer ?
#
loop_
_entity_poly.entity_id
_entity_poly.type
_entity_poly.pdbx_seq_one_letter_code
_entity_poly.pdbx_strand_id
1 'polypeptide(L)'
;MTGAVAECCTDALVPSVSGFKGQETYSVDAKGRVNIPAKMRRVLAPEAQDTFVLTRGTDRCIVAYPLNEWRRYEERFAQLNQYDEKQRFFLRMILSWCEEVELDPQQRIAVS
;
A
#
# COMPACT_ATOMS: atom_id res chain seq x y z
N MET A 1 4.06 41.69 31.12
CA MET A 1 3.59 40.29 31.19
C MET A 1 3.58 39.72 29.78
N THR A 2 4.74 39.28 29.32
CA THR A 2 4.98 38.67 28.01
C THR A 2 4.68 37.18 28.11
N GLY A 3 3.66 36.73 27.40
CA GLY A 3 3.24 35.32 27.37
C GLY A 3 4.24 34.47 26.59
N ALA A 4 4.68 33.40 27.21
CA ALA A 4 5.63 32.43 26.66
C ALA A 4 5.05 31.68 25.46
N VAL A 5 5.88 31.56 24.42
CA VAL A 5 5.70 30.64 23.30
C VAL A 5 5.82 29.20 23.81
N ALA A 6 4.83 28.37 23.49
CA ALA A 6 4.91 26.94 23.72
C ALA A 6 5.83 26.34 22.63
N GLU A 7 7.08 26.06 23.01
CA GLU A 7 7.94 25.12 22.29
C GLU A 7 7.26 23.75 22.28
N CYS A 8 6.73 23.37 21.11
CA CYS A 8 6.41 21.98 20.86
C CYS A 8 7.74 21.28 20.57
N CYS A 9 8.33 20.67 21.60
CA CYS A 9 9.42 19.71 21.46
C CYS A 9 8.97 18.57 20.54
N THR A 10 9.20 18.70 19.24
CA THR A 10 9.28 17.54 18.35
C THR A 10 10.56 16.81 18.69
N ASP A 11 10.48 15.94 19.70
CA ASP A 11 11.44 14.88 19.93
C ASP A 11 11.54 14.04 18.65
N ALA A 12 12.54 14.37 17.85
CA ALA A 12 13.16 13.44 16.93
C ALA A 12 13.66 12.26 17.78
N LEU A 13 12.99 11.11 17.70
CA LEU A 13 13.52 9.74 17.92
C LEU A 13 12.44 8.66 18.09
N VAL A 14 11.15 8.95 17.90
CA VAL A 14 10.22 7.86 17.56
C VAL A 14 10.42 7.57 16.06
N PRO A 15 10.88 6.37 15.64
CA PRO A 15 10.79 6.01 14.24
C PRO A 15 9.31 6.10 13.90
N SER A 16 8.94 7.13 13.15
CA SER A 16 7.56 7.41 12.86
C SER A 16 7.03 6.18 12.15
N VAL A 17 6.22 5.39 12.84
CA VAL A 17 5.48 4.31 12.21
C VAL A 17 4.31 5.00 11.46
N SER A 18 4.64 5.86 10.50
CA SER A 18 3.76 6.52 9.53
C SER A 18 3.38 5.51 8.45
N GLY A 19 2.83 4.38 8.88
CA GLY A 19 2.33 3.33 7.99
C GLY A 19 0.81 3.41 7.85
N PHE A 20 0.27 2.65 6.90
CA PHE A 20 -1.17 2.40 6.82
C PHE A 20 -1.64 1.73 8.11
N LYS A 21 -2.45 2.45 8.90
CA LYS A 21 -2.91 2.01 10.21
C LYS A 21 -4.38 2.35 10.42
N GLY A 22 -5.01 1.51 11.23
CA GLY A 22 -6.41 1.60 11.57
C GLY A 22 -7.30 0.80 10.62
N GLN A 23 -8.57 0.77 10.95
CA GLN A 23 -9.61 0.03 10.25
C GLN A 23 -10.70 1.01 9.83
N GLU A 24 -11.28 0.77 8.66
CA GLU A 24 -12.43 1.51 8.15
C GLU A 24 -13.33 0.53 7.40
N THR A 25 -14.63 0.82 7.33
CA THR A 25 -15.60 -0.01 6.58
C THR A 25 -16.17 0.82 5.44
N TYR A 26 -16.09 0.30 4.22
CA TYR A 26 -16.66 0.91 3.02
C TYR A 26 -17.50 -0.11 2.25
N SER A 27 -18.57 0.38 1.64
CA SER A 27 -19.31 -0.38 0.63
C SER A 27 -18.51 -0.43 -0.67
N VAL A 28 -18.54 -1.57 -1.34
CA VAL A 28 -18.10 -1.70 -2.73
C VAL A 28 -19.19 -1.13 -3.63
N ASP A 29 -18.82 -0.25 -4.57
CA ASP A 29 -19.81 0.31 -5.50
C ASP A 29 -20.20 -0.68 -6.61
N ALA A 30 -21.22 -0.33 -7.41
CA ALA A 30 -21.73 -1.18 -8.49
C ALA A 30 -20.70 -1.52 -9.59
N LYS A 31 -19.56 -0.83 -9.62
CA LYS A 31 -18.46 -1.06 -10.57
C LYS A 31 -17.27 -1.75 -9.90
N GLY A 32 -17.43 -2.27 -8.69
CA GLY A 32 -16.35 -2.96 -7.99
C GLY A 32 -15.29 -2.02 -7.43
N ARG A 33 -15.61 -0.77 -7.08
CA ARG A 33 -14.62 0.17 -6.53
C ARG A 33 -14.79 0.40 -5.04
N VAL A 34 -13.66 0.63 -4.35
CA VAL A 34 -13.60 0.91 -2.91
C VAL A 34 -12.84 2.21 -2.67
N ASN A 35 -13.33 3.03 -1.74
CA ASN A 35 -12.70 4.31 -1.39
C ASN A 35 -11.47 4.11 -0.49
N ILE A 36 -10.38 4.82 -0.77
CA ILE A 36 -9.19 4.82 0.10
C ILE A 36 -9.31 5.94 1.15
N PRO A 37 -9.26 5.62 2.45
CA PRO A 37 -9.33 6.61 3.52
C PRO A 37 -8.36 7.76 3.35
N ALA A 38 -8.83 9.00 3.56
CA ALA A 38 -7.98 10.18 3.46
C ALA A 38 -6.72 10.11 4.35
N LYS A 39 -6.83 9.46 5.53
CA LYS A 39 -5.69 9.24 6.44
C LYS A 39 -4.58 8.36 5.82
N MET A 40 -4.96 7.37 5.01
CA MET A 40 -4.01 6.49 4.33
C MET A 40 -3.41 7.19 3.10
N ARG A 41 -4.21 7.99 2.38
CA ARG A 41 -3.72 8.78 1.24
C ARG A 41 -2.66 9.81 1.64
N ARG A 42 -2.81 10.45 2.80
CA ARG A 42 -1.84 11.44 3.31
C ARG A 42 -0.45 10.86 3.62
N VAL A 43 -0.34 9.55 3.81
CA VAL A 43 0.94 8.89 4.09
C VAL A 43 1.51 8.18 2.86
N LEU A 44 0.86 8.29 1.70
CA LEU A 44 1.43 7.82 0.44
C LEU A 44 2.65 8.66 0.08
N ALA A 45 3.71 7.97 -0.30
CA ALA A 45 4.90 8.61 -0.83
C ALA A 45 4.62 9.12 -2.26
N PRO A 46 5.14 10.29 -2.68
CA PRO A 46 4.97 10.79 -4.05
C PRO A 46 5.40 9.77 -5.13
N GLU A 47 6.37 8.92 -4.82
CA GLU A 47 6.89 7.88 -5.70
C GLU A 47 5.86 6.77 -5.99
N ALA A 48 4.83 6.64 -5.14
CA ALA A 48 3.71 5.74 -5.37
C ALA A 48 2.84 6.20 -6.55
N GLN A 49 2.88 7.50 -6.90
CA GLN A 49 2.15 8.07 -8.04
C GLN A 49 0.64 7.80 -8.01
N ASP A 50 0.03 7.78 -6.82
CA ASP A 50 -1.38 7.38 -6.61
C ASP A 50 -1.75 6.01 -7.20
N THR A 51 -0.74 5.15 -7.36
CA THR A 51 -0.86 3.82 -7.94
C THR A 51 -0.60 2.74 -6.90
N PHE A 52 -1.37 1.68 -7.00
CA PHE A 52 -1.28 0.50 -6.15
C PHE A 52 -1.13 -0.75 -6.98
N VAL A 53 -0.47 -1.77 -6.42
CA VAL A 53 -0.54 -3.13 -6.91
C VAL A 53 -1.46 -3.92 -6.00
N LEU A 54 -2.56 -4.41 -6.57
CA LEU A 54 -3.49 -5.32 -5.93
C LEU A 54 -2.97 -6.74 -6.09
N THR A 55 -3.08 -7.54 -5.02
CA THR A 55 -2.82 -8.97 -5.07
C THR A 55 -3.71 -9.71 -4.08
N ARG A 56 -3.83 -11.03 -4.25
CA ARG A 56 -4.55 -11.88 -3.30
C ARG A 56 -3.73 -12.06 -2.03
N GLY A 57 -4.34 -11.80 -0.88
CA GLY A 57 -3.73 -12.06 0.43
C GLY A 57 -3.67 -13.55 0.78
N THR A 58 -2.97 -13.87 1.87
CA THR A 58 -2.94 -15.23 2.44
C THR A 58 -4.30 -15.66 2.99
N ASP A 59 -5.06 -14.69 3.49
CA ASP A 59 -6.44 -14.86 3.91
C ASP A 59 -7.41 -14.58 2.75
N ARG A 60 -8.71 -14.66 3.01
CA ARG A 60 -9.74 -14.28 2.02
C ARG A 60 -9.85 -12.75 1.91
N CYS A 61 -8.79 -12.11 1.43
CA CYS A 61 -8.69 -10.67 1.26
C CYS A 61 -7.88 -10.29 0.01
N ILE A 62 -8.05 -9.03 -0.40
CA ILE A 62 -7.21 -8.35 -1.37
C ILE A 62 -6.25 -7.45 -0.59
N VAL A 63 -4.98 -7.45 -0.98
CA VAL A 63 -3.95 -6.59 -0.42
C VAL A 63 -3.57 -5.56 -1.47
N ALA A 64 -3.54 -4.29 -1.09
CA ALA A 64 -3.11 -3.19 -1.95
C ALA A 64 -1.76 -2.65 -1.44
N TYR A 65 -0.72 -2.75 -2.26
CA TYR A 65 0.60 -2.18 -1.98
C TYR A 65 0.77 -0.87 -2.75
N PRO A 66 1.19 0.24 -2.12
CA PRO A 66 1.66 1.40 -2.86
C PRO A 66 2.77 0.98 -3.85
N LEU A 67 2.76 1.53 -5.07
CA LEU A 67 3.66 1.09 -6.15
C LEU A 67 5.14 1.14 -5.74
N ASN A 68 5.55 2.17 -5.00
CA ASN A 68 6.93 2.31 -4.52
C ASN A 68 7.34 1.19 -3.55
N GLU A 69 6.42 0.69 -2.72
CA GLU A 69 6.67 -0.44 -1.83
C GLU A 69 6.63 -1.77 -2.59
N TRP A 70 5.72 -1.91 -3.55
CA TRP A 70 5.67 -3.10 -4.42
C TRP A 70 6.97 -3.29 -5.21
N ARG A 71 7.54 -2.23 -5.77
CA ARG A 71 8.84 -2.28 -6.47
C ARG A 71 9.95 -2.86 -5.62
N ARG A 72 9.95 -2.62 -4.30
CA ARG A 72 10.92 -3.25 -3.37
C ARG A 72 10.71 -4.74 -3.23
N TYR A 73 9.48 -5.23 -3.37
CA TYR A 73 9.22 -6.67 -3.45
C TYR A 73 9.69 -7.24 -4.79
N GLU A 74 9.46 -6.55 -5.90
CA GLU A 74 9.93 -6.95 -7.22
C GLU A 74 11.45 -7.06 -7.29
N GLU A 75 12.18 -6.14 -6.66
CA GLU A 75 13.64 -6.22 -6.51
C GLU A 75 14.09 -7.49 -5.77
N ARG A 76 13.35 -7.91 -4.74
CA ARG A 76 13.63 -9.16 -4.02
C ARG A 76 13.23 -10.38 -4.85
N PHE A 77 12.13 -10.30 -5.59
CA PHE A 77 11.66 -11.35 -6.49
C PHE A 77 12.66 -11.63 -7.61
N ALA A 78 13.29 -10.57 -8.15
CA ALA A 78 14.34 -10.67 -9.16
C ALA A 78 15.59 -11.43 -8.66
N GLN A 79 15.80 -11.54 -7.35
CA GLN A 79 16.92 -12.27 -6.75
C GLN A 79 16.62 -13.75 -6.50
N LEU A 80 15.38 -14.21 -6.73
CA LEU A 80 15.02 -15.62 -6.52
C LEU A 80 15.61 -16.53 -7.60
N ASN A 81 16.02 -17.72 -7.19
CA ASN A 81 16.56 -18.74 -8.07
C ASN A 81 15.43 -19.38 -8.90
N GLN A 82 15.43 -19.09 -10.19
CA GLN A 82 14.42 -19.64 -11.11
C GLN A 82 14.53 -21.17 -11.30
N TYR A 83 15.64 -21.80 -10.94
CA TYR A 83 15.80 -23.26 -11.03
C TYR A 83 15.22 -23.99 -9.81
N ASP A 84 14.98 -23.29 -8.70
CA ASP A 84 14.30 -23.85 -7.54
C ASP A 84 12.78 -23.90 -7.81
N GLU A 85 12.20 -25.10 -7.72
CA GLU A 85 10.79 -25.34 -7.99
C GLU A 85 9.87 -24.54 -7.06
N LYS A 86 10.21 -24.44 -5.77
CA LYS A 86 9.38 -23.75 -4.77
C LYS A 86 9.39 -22.24 -5.00
N GLN A 87 10.56 -21.67 -5.30
CA GLN A 87 10.68 -20.23 -5.57
C GLN A 87 9.96 -19.83 -6.87
N ARG A 88 10.10 -20.63 -7.93
CA ARG A 88 9.36 -20.42 -9.18
C ARG A 88 7.84 -20.57 -8.99
N PHE A 89 7.39 -21.57 -8.23
CA PHE A 89 5.97 -21.73 -7.89
C PHE A 89 5.45 -20.51 -7.12
N PHE A 90 6.19 -20.06 -6.10
CA PHE A 90 5.85 -18.86 -5.34
C PHE A 90 5.71 -17.62 -6.24
N LEU A 91 6.69 -17.36 -7.11
CA LEU A 91 6.64 -16.24 -8.06
C LEU A 91 5.44 -16.31 -8.98
N ARG A 92 5.19 -17.47 -9.60
CA ARG A 92 4.03 -17.66 -10.47
C ARG A 92 2.74 -17.38 -9.70
N MET A 93 2.64 -17.86 -8.46
CA MET A 93 1.43 -17.79 -7.67
C MET A 93 1.17 -16.37 -7.15
N ILE A 94 2.18 -15.63 -6.70
CA ILE A 94 1.98 -14.25 -6.25
C ILE A 94 1.75 -13.29 -7.43
N LEU A 95 2.55 -13.39 -8.49
CA LEU A 95 2.48 -12.49 -9.64
C LEU A 95 1.24 -12.75 -10.50
N SER A 96 0.67 -13.96 -10.50
CA SER A 96 -0.57 -14.24 -11.26
C SER A 96 -1.79 -13.46 -10.79
N TRP A 97 -1.76 -12.97 -9.55
CA TRP A 97 -2.85 -12.16 -8.96
C TRP A 97 -2.54 -10.67 -8.95
N CYS A 98 -1.36 -10.27 -9.42
CA CYS A 98 -0.93 -8.87 -9.33
C CYS A 98 -1.54 -8.03 -10.45
N GLU A 99 -2.21 -6.94 -10.08
CA GLU A 99 -2.74 -5.94 -11.00
C GLU A 99 -2.35 -4.54 -10.53
N GLU A 100 -1.78 -3.72 -11.42
CA GLU A 100 -1.49 -2.33 -11.14
C GLU A 100 -2.72 -1.46 -11.41
N VAL A 101 -3.12 -0.64 -10.43
CA VAL A 101 -4.36 0.13 -10.45
C VAL A 101 -4.11 1.54 -9.92
N GLU A 102 -4.47 2.54 -10.71
CA GLU A 102 -4.40 3.95 -10.33
C GLU A 102 -5.69 4.38 -9.62
N LEU A 103 -5.57 5.29 -8.65
CA LEU A 103 -6.74 5.90 -8.02
C LEU A 103 -7.54 6.71 -9.05
N ASP A 104 -8.87 6.52 -9.03
CA ASP A 104 -9.75 7.38 -9.82
C ASP A 104 -9.81 8.82 -9.25
N PRO A 105 -10.38 9.80 -9.98
CA PRO A 105 -10.54 11.16 -9.48
C PRO A 105 -11.37 11.28 -8.18
N GLN A 106 -12.15 10.24 -7.84
CA GLN A 106 -12.90 10.14 -6.59
C GLN A 106 -12.14 9.39 -5.49
N GLN A 107 -10.86 9.08 -5.73
CA GLN A 107 -9.92 8.46 -4.80
C GLN A 107 -10.31 7.01 -4.43
N ARG A 108 -10.90 6.31 -5.41
CA ARG A 108 -11.26 4.90 -5.29
C ARG A 108 -10.34 4.02 -6.12
N ILE A 109 -10.18 2.79 -5.67
CA ILE A 109 -9.49 1.73 -6.40
C ILE A 109 -10.51 0.72 -6.93
N ALA A 110 -10.33 0.24 -8.16
CA ALA A 110 -11.10 -0.87 -8.70
C ALA A 110 -10.53 -2.18 -8.16
N VAL A 111 -11.38 -3.00 -7.55
CA VAL A 111 -11.03 -4.34 -7.08
C VAL A 111 -11.68 -5.36 -8.02
N SER A 112 -10.87 -5.93 -8.93
CA SER A 112 -11.26 -6.94 -9.93
C SER A 112 -11.20 -8.36 -9.37
#